data_AF-A0A5J4PXJ9-F1
#
_entry.id   AF-A0A5J4PXJ9-F1
#
_cell.length_a   1.000
_cell.length_b   1.000
_cell.length_c   1.000
_cell.angle_alpha   90.00
_cell.angle_beta   90.00
_cell.angle_gamma   90.00
#
_symmetry.space_group_name_H-M   'P 1'
#
loop_
_entity.id
_entity.type
_entity.pdbx_description
1 polymer ?
#
loop_
_entity_poly.entity_id
_entity_poly.type
_entity_poly.pdbx_seq_one_letter_code
_entity_poly.pdbx_strand_id
1 'polypeptide(L)'
;SMNDKDMIMPMLSVSIPIYRNKYKAQQRETGFRQQESREKYINTLHTLEAEWYKTTHLLDDASRKIILYKKQSELAQTTYNLIVQEFISGKSDLTNVIQVQRQLLDYQLKSAEAIADYNGLAASIRKLISFTDVEQRQ
;
A
#
# COMPACT_ATOMS: atom_id res chain seq x y z
N SER A 1 -28.17 -81.05 -11.35
CA SER A 1 -26.91 -81.20 -10.58
C SER A 1 -26.09 -79.95 -10.82
N MET A 2 -26.21 -79.00 -9.91
CA MET A 2 -25.10 -78.47 -9.10
C MET A 2 -24.44 -77.26 -9.77
N ASN A 3 -25.08 -76.14 -9.47
CA ASN A 3 -24.64 -74.75 -9.47
C ASN A 3 -23.11 -74.56 -9.59
N ASP A 4 -22.69 -73.87 -10.66
CA ASP A 4 -21.37 -73.25 -10.76
C ASP A 4 -21.14 -72.41 -9.51
N LYS A 5 -20.15 -72.83 -8.74
CA LYS A 5 -19.80 -72.27 -7.45
C LYS A 5 -19.14 -70.91 -7.67
N ASP A 6 -19.98 -69.90 -7.67
CA ASP A 6 -19.66 -68.49 -7.47
C ASP A 6 -18.75 -68.36 -6.23
N MET A 7 -17.44 -68.18 -6.44
CA MET A 7 -16.44 -68.13 -5.37
C MET A 7 -15.90 -66.70 -5.24
N ILE A 8 -16.40 -65.99 -4.23
CA ILE A 8 -15.89 -64.67 -3.83
C ILE A 8 -14.78 -64.88 -2.80
N MET A 9 -13.58 -64.36 -3.08
CA MET A 9 -12.43 -64.44 -2.19
C MET A 9 -12.05 -63.04 -1.68
N PRO A 10 -12.58 -62.58 -0.55
CA PRO A 10 -12.20 -61.29 -0.01
C PRO A 10 -10.82 -61.37 0.64
N MET A 11 -9.92 -60.47 0.25
CA MET A 11 -8.59 -60.34 0.84
C MET A 11 -8.62 -59.14 1.81
N LEU A 12 -8.36 -59.38 3.10
CA LEU A 12 -8.17 -58.31 4.10
C LEU A 12 -6.69 -58.17 4.43
N SER A 13 -6.11 -57.03 4.09
CA SER A 13 -4.73 -56.70 4.45
C SER A 13 -4.69 -55.69 5.60
N VAL A 14 -3.99 -56.01 6.68
CA VAL A 14 -3.71 -55.08 7.79
C VAL A 14 -2.22 -54.72 7.74
N SER A 15 -1.90 -53.43 7.61
CA SER A 15 -0.52 -52.94 7.62
C SER A 15 -0.19 -52.32 8.98
N ILE A 16 0.83 -52.84 9.66
CA ILE A 16 1.30 -52.33 10.95
C ILE A 16 2.65 -51.62 10.73
N PRO A 17 2.75 -50.29 10.96
CA PRO A 17 3.98 -49.56 10.69
C PRO A 17 5.06 -49.83 11.75
N ILE A 18 6.23 -50.30 11.29
CA ILE A 18 7.39 -50.67 12.14
C ILE A 18 8.23 -49.43 12.52
N TYR A 19 8.39 -48.45 11.62
CA TYR A 19 9.22 -47.25 11.84
C TYR A 19 8.42 -46.03 12.32
N ARG A 20 8.22 -45.92 13.64
CA ARG A 20 7.41 -44.85 14.26
C ARG A 20 8.04 -43.45 14.19
N ASN A 21 9.37 -43.34 14.03
CA ASN A 21 10.06 -42.05 14.00
C ASN A 21 9.68 -41.18 12.80
N LYS A 22 9.44 -41.78 11.61
CA LYS A 22 8.99 -41.08 10.40
C LYS A 22 7.63 -40.39 10.62
N TYR A 23 6.68 -41.11 11.21
CA TYR A 23 5.34 -40.58 11.49
C TYR A 23 5.37 -39.50 12.57
N LYS A 24 6.19 -39.67 13.62
CA LYS A 24 6.41 -38.63 14.64
C LYS A 24 7.02 -37.35 14.02
N ALA A 25 7.95 -37.49 13.07
CA ALA A 25 8.51 -36.34 12.35
C ALA A 25 7.45 -35.64 11.46
N GLN A 26 6.64 -36.41 10.72
CA GLN A 26 5.54 -35.87 9.93
C GLN A 26 4.50 -35.13 10.79
N GLN A 27 4.12 -35.69 11.95
CA GLN A 27 3.22 -35.02 12.89
C GLN A 27 3.79 -33.69 13.42
N ARG A 28 5.08 -33.66 13.74
CA ARG A 28 5.76 -32.41 14.15
C ARG A 28 5.81 -31.40 13.01
N GLU A 29 6.12 -31.83 11.80
CA GLU A 29 6.12 -30.99 10.61
C GLU A 29 4.72 -30.41 10.35
N THR A 30 3.66 -31.20 10.46
CA THR A 30 2.28 -30.71 10.37
C THR A 30 1.98 -29.67 11.45
N GLY A 31 2.43 -29.90 12.69
CA GLY A 31 2.32 -28.92 13.78
C GLY A 31 3.03 -27.61 13.45
N PHE A 32 4.26 -27.67 12.92
CA PHE A 32 5.01 -26.49 12.49
C PHE A 32 4.34 -25.77 11.31
N ARG A 33 3.79 -26.49 10.33
CA ARG A 33 3.04 -25.90 9.21
C ARG A 33 1.78 -25.19 9.68
N GLN A 34 1.08 -25.74 10.68
CA GLN A 34 -0.08 -25.09 11.28
C GLN A 34 0.32 -23.80 12.01
N GLN A 35 1.42 -23.85 12.76
CA GLN A 35 1.96 -22.67 13.42
C GLN A 35 2.39 -21.61 12.40
N GLU A 36 3.14 -21.99 11.36
CA GLU A 36 3.55 -21.10 10.27
C GLU A 36 2.34 -20.45 9.59
N SER A 37 1.27 -21.20 9.32
CA SER A 37 0.05 -20.63 8.74
C SER A 37 -0.62 -19.59 9.66
N ARG A 38 -0.59 -19.81 10.98
CA ARG A 38 -1.10 -18.86 11.96
C ARG A 38 -0.23 -17.60 12.01
N GLU A 39 1.09 -17.77 12.05
CA GLU A 39 2.02 -16.63 12.05
C GLU A 39 1.93 -15.83 10.74
N LYS A 40 1.76 -16.50 9.59
CA LYS A 40 1.49 -15.83 8.30
C LYS A 40 0.23 -14.99 8.37
N TYR A 41 -0.87 -15.52 8.90
CA TYR A 41 -2.11 -14.78 9.06
C TYR A 41 -1.92 -13.53 9.93
N ILE A 42 -1.28 -13.67 11.09
CA ILE A 42 -1.00 -12.56 12.01
C ILE A 42 -0.09 -11.52 11.34
N ASN A 43 0.96 -11.96 10.64
CA ASN A 43 1.87 -11.08 9.94
C ASN A 43 1.17 -10.31 8.81
N THR A 44 0.29 -10.97 8.05
CA THR A 44 -0.52 -10.31 7.02
C THR A 44 -1.43 -9.26 7.67
N LEU A 45 -2.12 -9.58 8.77
CA LEU A 45 -2.95 -8.64 9.50
C LEU A 45 -2.16 -7.39 9.96
N HIS A 46 -1.03 -7.60 10.64
CA HIS A 46 -0.19 -6.48 11.09
C HIS A 46 0.37 -5.65 9.93
N THR A 47 0.69 -6.30 8.79
CA THR A 47 1.14 -5.59 7.60
C THR A 47 0.04 -4.70 7.03
N LEU A 48 -1.20 -5.20 6.97
CA LEU A 48 -2.36 -4.43 6.51
C LEU A 48 -2.64 -3.24 7.46
N GLU A 49 -2.58 -3.46 8.77
CA GLU A 49 -2.74 -2.37 9.76
C GLU A 49 -1.65 -1.31 9.60
N ALA A 50 -0.39 -1.72 9.48
CA ALA A 50 0.72 -0.80 9.27
C ALA A 50 0.59 -0.02 7.95
N GLU A 51 0.17 -0.67 6.87
CA GLU A 51 -0.07 -0.03 5.58
C GLU A 51 -1.23 0.96 5.64
N TRP A 52 -2.30 0.63 6.37
CA TRP A 52 -3.42 1.55 6.61
C TRP A 52 -2.98 2.82 7.35
N TYR A 53 -2.28 2.67 8.50
CA TYR A 53 -1.78 3.82 9.26
C TYR A 53 -0.79 4.67 8.45
N LYS A 54 0.09 4.02 7.68
CA LYS A 54 1.02 4.73 6.80
C LYS A 54 0.28 5.53 5.74
N THR A 55 -0.69 4.92 5.06
CA THR A 55 -1.38 5.56 3.94
C THR A 55 -2.25 6.73 4.39
N THR A 56 -2.92 6.59 5.54
CA THR A 56 -3.69 7.69 6.15
C THR A 56 -2.78 8.85 6.56
N HIS A 57 -1.62 8.57 7.15
CA HIS A 57 -0.64 9.60 7.51
C HIS A 57 -0.08 10.33 6.27
N LEU A 58 0.25 9.58 5.21
CA LEU A 58 0.72 10.18 3.94
C LEU A 58 -0.33 11.08 3.30
N LEU A 59 -1.61 10.71 3.38
CA LEU A 59 -2.71 11.50 2.81
C LEU A 59 -2.90 12.83 3.56
N ASP A 60 -2.82 12.80 4.89
CA ASP A 60 -2.84 14.01 5.72
C ASP A 60 -1.63 14.90 5.46
N ASP A 61 -0.42 14.33 5.37
CA ASP A 61 0.79 15.08 4.99
C ASP A 61 0.68 15.72 3.59
N ALA A 62 0.19 14.97 2.60
CA ALA A 62 -0.06 15.50 1.26
C ALA A 62 -1.07 16.65 1.28
N SER A 63 -2.14 16.54 2.07
CA SER A 63 -3.13 17.61 2.26
C SER A 63 -2.50 18.88 2.83
N ARG A 64 -1.64 18.74 3.84
CA ARG A 64 -0.92 19.87 4.45
C ARG A 64 0.05 20.51 3.47
N LYS A 65 0.76 19.70 2.67
CA LYS A 65 1.68 20.19 1.62
C LYS A 65 0.95 21.00 0.55
N ILE A 66 -0.23 20.57 0.12
CA ILE A 66 -1.07 21.33 -0.82
C ILE A 66 -1.38 22.72 -0.26
N ILE A 67 -1.85 22.79 0.98
CA ILE A 67 -2.18 24.07 1.64
C ILE A 67 -0.93 24.96 1.74
N LEU A 68 0.19 24.37 2.13
CA LEU A 68 1.47 25.06 2.29
C LEU A 68 1.96 25.66 0.96
N TYR A 69 2.01 24.86 -0.11
CA TYR A 69 2.50 25.32 -1.42
C TYR A 69 1.55 26.31 -2.07
N LYS A 70 0.24 26.16 -1.89
CA LYS A 70 -0.73 27.17 -2.32
C LYS A 70 -0.44 28.53 -1.66
N LYS A 71 -0.25 28.55 -0.34
CA LYS A 71 0.09 29.79 0.40
C LYS A 71 1.44 30.38 -0.04
N GLN A 72 2.45 29.54 -0.28
CA GLN A 72 3.76 30.00 -0.77
C GLN A 72 3.68 30.56 -2.20
N SER A 73 2.87 29.97 -3.06
CA SER A 73 2.61 30.47 -4.42
C SER A 73 1.92 31.83 -4.40
N GLU A 74 0.89 32.01 -3.54
CA GLU A 74 0.21 33.29 -3.36
C GLU A 74 1.16 34.40 -2.86
N LEU A 75 2.03 34.06 -1.90
CA LEU A 75 3.06 34.98 -1.41
C LEU A 75 4.07 35.33 -2.51
N ALA A 76 4.60 34.33 -3.22
CA ALA A 76 5.55 34.53 -4.31
C ALA A 76 4.94 35.35 -5.47
N GLN A 77 3.65 35.19 -5.75
CA GLN A 77 2.93 35.97 -6.74
C GLN A 77 2.85 37.45 -6.32
N THR A 78 2.59 37.70 -5.04
CA THR A 78 2.58 39.06 -4.48
C THR A 78 3.96 39.69 -4.58
N THR A 79 5.02 38.95 -4.20
CA THR A 79 6.41 39.41 -4.32
C THR A 79 6.80 39.67 -5.77
N TYR A 80 6.41 38.80 -6.70
CA TYR A 80 6.65 38.99 -8.13
C TYR A 80 6.05 40.30 -8.63
N ASN A 81 4.79 40.57 -8.28
CA ASN A 81 4.11 41.80 -8.68
C ASN A 81 4.82 43.06 -8.15
N LEU A 82 5.29 43.03 -6.90
CA LEU A 82 6.04 44.14 -6.30
C LEU A 82 7.38 44.37 -7.02
N ILE A 83 8.14 43.31 -7.28
CA ILE A 83 9.45 43.43 -7.95
C ILE A 83 9.30 43.90 -9.40
N VAL A 84 8.25 43.48 -10.10
CA VAL A 84 7.93 43.98 -11.44
C VAL A 84 7.64 45.50 -11.39
N GLN A 85 6.89 45.97 -10.40
CA GLN A 85 6.65 47.41 -10.20
C GLN A 85 7.95 48.16 -9.89
N GLU A 86 8.82 47.61 -9.04
CA GLU A 86 10.12 48.19 -8.73
C GLU A 86 11.04 48.27 -9.95
N PHE A 87 11.06 47.22 -10.79
CA PHE A 87 11.79 47.19 -12.05
C PHE A 87 11.31 48.27 -13.02
N ILE A 88 9.99 48.41 -13.21
CA ILE A 88 9.41 49.48 -14.05
C ILE A 88 9.77 50.87 -13.52
N SER A 89 9.85 51.03 -12.19
CA SER A 89 10.27 52.29 -11.56
C SER A 89 11.80 52.53 -11.58
N GLY A 90 12.58 51.62 -12.18
CA GLY A 90 14.04 51.72 -12.30
C GLY A 90 14.82 51.41 -11.01
N LYS A 91 14.18 50.81 -10.00
CA LYS A 91 14.78 50.54 -8.68
C LYS A 91 15.37 49.13 -8.54
N SER A 92 15.01 48.20 -9.41
CA SER A 92 15.40 46.79 -9.33
C SER A 92 15.84 46.27 -10.70
N ASP A 93 16.72 45.26 -10.71
CA ASP A 93 17.27 44.64 -11.93
C ASP A 93 16.36 43.53 -12.48
N LEU A 94 16.41 43.33 -13.80
CA LEU A 94 15.67 42.25 -14.48
C LEU A 94 15.98 40.86 -13.91
N THR A 95 17.21 40.64 -13.44
CA THR A 95 17.64 39.38 -12.82
C THR A 95 16.78 39.01 -11.60
N ASN A 96 16.42 40.00 -10.78
CA ASN A 96 15.59 39.78 -9.59
C ASN A 96 14.16 39.38 -9.99
N VAL A 97 13.60 40.02 -11.03
CA VAL A 97 12.29 39.66 -11.59
C VAL A 97 12.27 38.20 -12.04
N ILE A 98 13.29 37.78 -12.81
CA ILE A 98 13.40 36.41 -13.32
C ILE A 98 13.56 35.40 -12.17
N GLN A 99 14.36 35.73 -11.16
CA GLN A 99 14.58 34.84 -10.02
C GLN A 99 13.28 34.58 -9.24
N VAL A 100 12.50 35.62 -8.96
CA VAL A 100 11.23 35.47 -8.25
C VAL A 100 10.17 34.81 -9.12
N GLN A 101 10.16 35.07 -10.43
CA GLN A 101 9.31 34.34 -11.36
C GLN A 101 9.60 32.82 -11.33
N ARG A 102 10.88 32.42 -11.34
CA ARG A 102 11.27 31.01 -11.22
C ARG A 102 10.80 30.40 -9.90
N GLN A 103 10.92 31.13 -8.79
CA GLN A 103 10.45 30.67 -7.49
C GLN A 103 8.93 30.51 -7.45
N LEU A 104 8.18 31.43 -8.05
CA LEU A 104 6.73 31.32 -8.19
C LEU A 104 6.34 30.05 -8.97
N LEU A 105 6.99 29.81 -10.11
CA LEU A 105 6.74 28.63 -10.94
C LEU A 105 7.08 27.32 -10.21
N ASP A 106 8.17 27.31 -9.44
CA ASP A 106 8.56 26.16 -8.61
C ASP A 106 7.50 25.83 -7.55
N TYR A 107 6.92 26.83 -6.88
CA TYR A 107 5.83 26.61 -5.93
C TYR A 107 4.53 26.14 -6.61
N GLN A 108 4.21 26.66 -7.79
CA GLN A 108 3.04 26.22 -8.56
C GLN A 108 3.20 24.76 -8.99
N LEU A 109 4.39 24.37 -9.45
CA LEU A 109 4.72 22.99 -9.82
C LEU A 109 4.58 22.06 -8.61
N LYS A 110 5.21 22.40 -7.47
CA LYS A 110 5.12 21.63 -6.23
C LYS A 110 3.70 21.48 -5.72
N SER A 111 2.87 22.52 -5.87
CA SER A 111 1.44 22.44 -5.53
C SER A 111 0.70 21.44 -6.43
N ALA A 112 0.99 21.42 -7.73
CA ALA A 112 0.37 20.50 -8.67
C ALA A 112 0.81 19.05 -8.42
N GLU A 113 2.09 18.83 -8.15
CA GLU A 113 2.64 17.53 -7.75
C GLU A 113 1.98 17.02 -6.46
N ALA A 114 1.86 17.87 -5.43
CA ALA A 114 1.21 17.49 -4.18
C ALA A 114 -0.28 17.12 -4.37
N ILE A 115 -1.00 17.78 -5.30
CA ILE A 115 -2.37 17.41 -5.66
C ILE A 115 -2.41 16.05 -6.36
N ALA A 116 -1.47 15.80 -7.28
CA ALA A 116 -1.38 14.51 -7.96
C ALA A 116 -1.08 13.37 -6.97
N ASP A 117 -0.14 13.58 -6.06
CA ASP A 117 0.22 12.63 -4.99
C ASP A 117 -0.98 12.34 -4.08
N TYR A 118 -1.71 13.38 -3.66
CA TYR A 118 -2.92 13.22 -2.85
C TYR A 118 -3.97 12.36 -3.56
N ASN A 119 -4.22 12.61 -4.85
CA ASN A 119 -5.15 11.82 -5.65
C ASN A 119 -4.68 10.37 -5.82
N GLY A 120 -3.38 10.14 -6.01
CA GLY A 120 -2.78 8.80 -6.07
C GLY A 120 -2.93 8.02 -4.75
N LEU A 121 -2.75 8.69 -3.62
CA LEU A 121 -2.96 8.12 -2.29
C LEU A 121 -4.44 7.79 -2.05
N ALA A 122 -5.35 8.71 -2.42
CA ALA A 122 -6.79 8.49 -2.30
C ALA A 122 -7.25 7.28 -3.14
N ALA A 123 -6.71 7.11 -4.35
CA ALA A 123 -6.96 5.93 -5.19
C ALA A 123 -6.40 4.64 -4.56
N SER A 124 -5.21 4.72 -3.95
CA SER A 124 -4.60 3.59 -3.25
C SER A 124 -5.42 3.13 -2.04
N ILE A 125 -5.95 4.06 -1.24
CA ILE A 125 -6.86 3.75 -0.14
C ILE A 125 -8.14 3.08 -0.65
N ARG A 126 -8.75 3.62 -1.72
CA ARG A 126 -9.93 2.99 -2.33
C ARG A 126 -9.64 1.57 -2.80
N LYS A 127 -8.47 1.33 -3.39
CA LYS A 127 -8.03 0.00 -3.78
C LYS A 127 -7.94 -0.94 -2.57
N LEU A 128 -7.28 -0.53 -1.49
CA LEU A 128 -7.18 -1.32 -0.25
C LEU A 128 -8.55 -1.70 0.32
N ILE A 129 -9.49 -0.75 0.41
CA ILE A 129 -10.84 -0.99 0.93
C ILE A 129 -11.67 -1.87 -0.02
N SER A 130 -11.51 -1.69 -1.34
CA SER A 130 -12.27 -2.46 -2.33
C SER A 130 -12.00 -3.97 -2.27
N PHE A 131 -10.80 -4.39 -1.85
CA PHE A 131 -10.51 -5.79 -1.58
C PHE A 131 -11.16 -6.30 -0.29
N THR A 132 -11.35 -5.44 0.70
CA THR A 132 -12.02 -5.78 1.96
C THR A 132 -13.53 -6.03 1.76
N ASP A 133 -14.17 -5.28 0.86
CA ASP A 133 -15.61 -5.42 0.54
C ASP A 133 -15.95 -6.71 -0.22
N VAL A 134 -14.99 -7.28 -0.97
CA VAL A 134 -15.20 -8.52 -1.73
C VAL A 134 -15.13 -9.76 -0.83
N GLU A 135 -14.30 -9.73 0.22
CA GLU A 135 -14.22 -10.84 1.20
C GLU A 135 -15.42 -10.88 2.15
N GLN A 136 -16.11 -9.76 2.41
CA GLN A 136 -17.33 -9.76 3.25
C GLN A 136 -18.59 -10.28 2.55
N ARG A 137 -18.54 -10.54 1.24
CA ARG A 137 -19.69 -11.05 0.45
C ARG A 137 -19.60 -12.54 0.09
N GLN A 138 -18.68 -13.29 0.70
CA GLN A 138 -18.59 -14.75 0.52
C GLN A 138 -18.86 -15.50 1.82
#